data_AF-A0A4Q5PVS4-F1
#
_entry.id   AF-A0A4Q5PVS4-F1
#
_cell.length_a   1.000
_cell.length_b   1.000
_cell.length_c   1.000
_cell.angle_alpha   90.00
_cell.angle_beta   90.00
_cell.angle_gamma   90.00
#
_symmetry.space_group_name_H-M   'P 1'
#
loop_
_entity.id
_entity.type
_entity.pdbx_description
1 polymer ?
#
loop_
_entity_poly.entity_id
_entity_poly.type
_entity_poly.pdbx_seq_one_letter_code
_entity_poly.pdbx_strand_id
1 'polypeptide(L)'
;MTRLRSRHLAPIAAATVALMSLPALAQQPSAAGLWQKTEDGKPVVWVLMVDHGGTFEGAIAKTFPGADDKPGDDVCSKCVDDRKGQPVLGISFIRNMQQQGLKYENGNILDPRDGKVYKAKMSVSADGRALTVRGYWGISLLGKDETWYRLPDAQLALLDPRVTAKYFPNQTVATKQPPTVGSGSAKPQPVRKASTAAVQQSQH
;
A
#
# COMPACT_ATOMS: atom_id res chain seq x y z
N MET A 1 19.09 -69.57 45.40
CA MET A 1 19.72 -68.26 45.11
C MET A 1 18.94 -67.61 43.98
N THR A 2 18.00 -66.72 44.31
CA THR A 2 17.04 -66.15 43.36
C THR A 2 17.38 -64.68 43.14
N ARG A 3 17.85 -64.29 41.94
CA ARG A 3 18.13 -62.88 41.63
C ARG A 3 16.87 -62.18 41.11
N LEU A 4 16.33 -61.27 41.93
CA LEU A 4 15.22 -60.39 41.58
C LEU A 4 15.74 -59.28 40.65
N ARG A 5 15.31 -59.27 39.38
CA ARG A 5 15.64 -58.19 38.41
C ARG A 5 14.66 -57.04 38.62
N SER A 6 15.16 -55.95 39.21
CA SER A 6 14.45 -54.67 39.36
C SER A 6 14.14 -54.09 37.98
N ARG A 7 12.85 -53.93 37.67
CA ARG A 7 12.37 -53.21 36.47
C ARG A 7 12.18 -51.74 36.85
N HIS A 8 13.13 -50.89 36.47
CA HIS A 8 12.99 -49.44 36.59
C HIS A 8 11.98 -48.94 35.55
N LEU A 9 10.79 -48.55 36.00
CA LEU A 9 9.83 -47.77 35.21
C LEU A 9 10.36 -46.33 35.14
N ALA A 10 10.82 -45.91 33.97
CA ALA A 10 11.21 -44.52 33.70
C ALA A 10 9.94 -43.64 33.60
N PRO A 11 9.90 -42.46 34.26
CA PRO A 11 8.75 -41.56 34.15
C PRO A 11 8.80 -40.84 32.80
N ILE A 12 7.72 -40.96 32.01
CA ILE A 12 7.53 -40.19 30.78
C ILE A 12 7.14 -38.77 31.20
N ALA A 13 8.10 -37.84 31.16
CA ALA A 13 7.84 -36.43 31.37
C ALA A 13 7.05 -35.86 30.19
N ALA A 14 5.76 -35.59 30.38
CA ALA A 14 4.92 -34.92 29.39
C ALA A 14 5.33 -33.44 29.29
N ALA A 15 6.14 -33.11 28.29
CA ALA A 15 6.49 -31.73 27.96
C ALA A 15 5.29 -31.01 27.33
N THR A 16 4.55 -30.24 28.12
CA THR A 16 3.56 -29.27 27.63
C THR A 16 4.30 -28.13 26.91
N VAL A 17 4.28 -28.15 25.58
CA VAL A 17 4.74 -27.03 24.74
C VAL A 17 3.69 -25.92 24.83
N ALA A 18 3.96 -24.89 25.62
CA ALA A 18 3.14 -23.67 25.64
C ALA A 18 3.36 -22.88 24.34
N LEU A 19 2.34 -22.78 23.50
CA LEU A 19 2.33 -21.86 22.36
C LEU A 19 2.30 -20.42 22.90
N MET A 20 3.44 -19.73 22.89
CA MET A 20 3.49 -18.29 23.14
C MET A 20 3.04 -17.54 21.88
N SER A 21 1.86 -16.92 21.96
CA SER A 21 1.37 -16.00 20.93
C SER A 21 2.21 -14.72 20.94
N LEU A 22 3.04 -14.51 19.91
CA LEU A 22 3.78 -13.27 19.73
C LEU A 22 2.78 -12.12 19.43
N PRO A 23 2.90 -10.95 20.08
CA PRO A 23 2.07 -9.81 19.75
C PRO A 23 2.39 -9.36 18.33
N ALA A 24 1.36 -9.25 17.48
CA ALA A 24 1.48 -8.64 16.17
C ALA A 24 1.75 -7.14 16.37
N LEU A 25 2.94 -6.68 15.98
CA LEU A 25 3.23 -5.25 15.92
C LEU A 25 2.30 -4.62 14.88
N ALA A 26 1.40 -3.74 15.32
CA ALA A 26 0.58 -2.95 14.41
C ALA A 26 1.52 -2.10 13.55
N GLN A 27 1.54 -2.36 12.25
CA GLN A 27 2.29 -1.55 11.30
C GLN A 27 1.67 -0.15 11.28
N GLN A 28 2.49 0.87 11.54
CA GLN A 28 2.03 2.25 11.45
C GLN A 28 1.64 2.56 9.99
N PRO A 29 0.60 3.39 9.76
CA PRO A 29 0.25 3.84 8.43
C PRO A 29 1.45 4.46 7.69
N SER A 30 1.69 3.97 6.47
CA SER A 30 2.76 4.47 5.60
C SER A 30 2.22 5.51 4.62
N ALA A 31 3.11 6.38 4.13
CA ALA A 31 2.82 7.26 3.00
C ALA A 31 2.75 6.47 1.68
N ALA A 32 3.30 5.25 1.59
CA ALA A 32 3.32 4.47 0.35
C ALA A 32 1.91 4.16 -0.16
N GLY A 33 1.67 4.35 -1.46
CA GLY A 33 0.38 4.11 -2.11
C GLY A 33 -0.13 5.32 -2.89
N LEU A 34 -1.40 5.26 -3.29
CA LEU A 34 -2.00 6.24 -4.19
C LEU A 34 -2.82 7.28 -3.41
N TRP A 35 -2.61 8.55 -3.72
CA TRP A 35 -3.24 9.69 -3.06
C TRP A 35 -3.90 10.60 -4.08
N GLN A 36 -5.06 11.16 -3.73
CA GLN A 36 -5.78 12.11 -4.56
C GLN A 36 -5.70 13.51 -3.96
N LYS A 37 -5.24 14.46 -4.78
CA LYS A 37 -5.44 15.89 -4.52
C LYS A 37 -6.73 16.34 -5.20
N THR A 38 -7.49 17.18 -4.50
CA THR A 38 -8.69 17.81 -5.02
C THR A 38 -8.62 19.32 -4.91
N GLU A 39 -9.21 20.02 -5.86
CA GLU A 39 -9.48 21.47 -5.81
C GLU A 39 -10.97 21.67 -6.09
N ASP A 40 -11.65 22.48 -5.28
CA ASP A 40 -13.10 22.73 -5.36
C ASP A 40 -13.97 21.45 -5.47
N GLY A 41 -13.57 20.41 -4.73
CA GLY A 41 -14.25 19.11 -4.69
C GLY A 41 -13.99 18.22 -5.91
N LYS A 42 -13.14 18.63 -6.85
CA LYS A 42 -12.81 17.86 -8.06
C LYS A 42 -11.39 17.29 -7.99
N PRO A 43 -11.15 16.05 -8.42
CA PRO A 43 -9.80 15.52 -8.55
C PRO A 43 -8.98 16.36 -9.54
N VAL A 44 -7.75 16.71 -9.18
CA VAL A 44 -6.80 17.42 -10.05
C VAL A 44 -5.56 16.59 -10.37
N VAL A 45 -5.10 15.79 -9.41
CA VAL A 45 -3.97 14.87 -9.61
C VAL A 45 -4.07 13.65 -8.69
N TRP A 46 -3.66 12.49 -9.20
CA TRP A 46 -3.30 11.35 -8.37
C TRP A 46 -1.79 11.24 -8.26
N VAL A 47 -1.32 11.00 -7.04
CA VAL A 47 0.10 10.92 -6.70
C VAL A 47 0.38 9.52 -6.17
N LEU A 48 1.33 8.83 -6.79
CA LEU A 48 1.85 7.57 -6.31
C LEU A 48 3.07 7.85 -5.42
N MET A 49 2.97 7.49 -4.15
CA MET A 49 4.09 7.52 -3.21
C MET A 49 4.75 6.15 -3.16
N VAL A 50 6.05 6.09 -3.41
CA VAL A 50 6.87 4.88 -3.45
C VAL A 50 7.89 4.92 -2.33
N ASP A 51 8.00 3.81 -1.60
CA ASP A 51 8.98 3.63 -0.53
C ASP A 51 10.25 2.96 -1.08
N HIS A 52 11.40 3.63 -0.91
CA HIS A 52 12.73 3.11 -1.23
C HIS A 52 13.54 2.84 0.04
N GLY A 53 12.96 2.09 0.97
CA GLY A 53 13.62 1.69 2.23
C GLY A 53 13.68 2.81 3.26
N GLY A 54 12.57 3.53 3.45
CA GLY A 54 12.43 4.64 4.39
C GLY A 54 12.66 6.03 3.78
N THR A 55 13.08 6.08 2.51
CA THR A 55 13.11 7.32 1.71
C THR A 55 12.04 7.25 0.63
N PHE A 56 11.15 8.23 0.63
CA PHE A 56 9.96 8.23 -0.19
C PHE A 56 10.11 9.16 -1.40
N GLU A 57 9.58 8.69 -2.52
CA GLU A 57 9.42 9.40 -3.78
C GLU A 57 7.93 9.56 -4.07
N GLY A 58 7.51 10.71 -4.58
CA GLY A 58 6.15 10.93 -5.07
C GLY A 58 6.15 11.21 -6.57
N ALA A 59 5.33 10.48 -7.30
CA ALA A 59 5.20 10.58 -8.74
C ALA A 59 3.79 10.98 -9.16
N ILE A 60 3.67 11.81 -10.21
CA ILE A 60 2.37 12.13 -10.80
C ILE A 60 1.86 10.89 -11.53
N ALA A 61 0.82 10.26 -11.00
CA ALA A 61 0.31 8.98 -11.49
C ALA A 61 -0.88 9.13 -12.45
N LYS A 62 -1.64 10.21 -12.30
CA LYS A 62 -2.75 10.58 -13.19
C LYS A 62 -3.01 12.08 -13.07
N THR A 63 -3.26 12.76 -14.17
CA THR A 63 -3.70 14.16 -14.19
C THR A 63 -5.15 14.25 -14.62
N PHE A 64 -5.85 15.28 -14.15
CA PHE A 64 -7.21 15.61 -14.56
C PHE A 64 -7.19 17.04 -15.12
N PRO A 65 -7.03 17.20 -16.45
CA PRO A 65 -6.87 18.51 -17.02
C PRO A 65 -8.04 19.44 -16.70
N GLY A 66 -7.73 20.61 -16.17
CA GLY A 66 -8.65 21.71 -15.88
C GLY A 66 -8.71 22.72 -17.02
N ALA A 67 -9.52 23.76 -16.83
CA ALA A 67 -9.70 24.81 -17.83
C ALA A 67 -8.44 25.69 -18.05
N ASP A 68 -7.57 25.78 -17.04
CA ASP A 68 -6.36 26.60 -17.07
C ASP A 68 -5.13 25.89 -17.64
N ASP A 69 -5.22 24.58 -17.90
CA ASP A 69 -4.12 23.80 -18.47
C ASP A 69 -3.91 24.13 -19.94
N LYS A 70 -2.64 24.30 -20.34
CA LYS A 70 -2.26 24.73 -21.69
C LYS A 70 -1.66 23.57 -22.49
N PRO A 71 -1.80 23.61 -23.83
CA PRO A 71 -1.01 22.73 -24.70
C PRO A 71 0.48 22.87 -24.38
N GLY A 72 1.15 21.75 -24.10
CA GLY A 72 2.57 21.71 -23.71
C GLY A 72 2.84 21.57 -22.21
N ASP A 73 1.81 21.59 -21.35
CA ASP A 73 1.94 21.31 -19.91
C ASP A 73 2.10 19.79 -19.61
N ASP A 74 2.13 18.95 -20.64
CA ASP A 74 2.37 17.50 -20.55
C ASP A 74 3.86 17.13 -20.40
N VAL A 75 4.76 18.12 -20.57
CA VAL A 75 6.21 17.98 -20.41
C VAL A 75 6.75 19.08 -19.48
N CYS A 76 7.67 18.75 -18.58
CA CYS A 76 8.31 19.78 -17.74
C CYS A 76 9.37 20.57 -18.52
N SER A 77 8.93 21.50 -19.35
CA SER A 77 9.79 22.36 -20.17
C SER A 77 10.60 23.38 -19.36
N LYS A 78 10.06 23.82 -18.20
CA LYS A 78 10.66 24.82 -17.32
C LYS A 78 11.58 24.24 -16.23
N CYS A 79 11.54 22.91 -16.03
CA CYS A 79 12.47 22.24 -15.13
C CYS A 79 13.92 22.53 -15.54
N VAL A 80 14.82 22.58 -14.55
CA VAL A 80 16.24 22.87 -14.76
C VAL A 80 17.17 21.71 -14.40
N ASP A 81 16.63 20.64 -13.81
CA ASP A 81 17.36 19.45 -13.40
C ASP A 81 17.12 18.26 -14.36
N ASP A 82 17.37 17.04 -13.90
CA ASP A 82 17.17 15.78 -14.63
C ASP A 82 15.72 15.57 -15.11
N ARG A 83 14.78 16.38 -14.63
CA ARG A 83 13.37 16.33 -15.01
C ARG A 83 13.03 17.26 -16.18
N LYS A 84 13.99 18.06 -16.67
CA LYS A 84 13.82 18.90 -17.86
C LYS A 84 13.49 18.05 -19.09
N GLY A 85 12.41 18.42 -19.76
CA GLY A 85 11.95 17.72 -20.96
C GLY A 85 11.33 16.34 -20.69
N GLN A 86 11.15 15.95 -19.42
CA GLN A 86 10.47 14.70 -19.08
C GLN A 86 8.95 14.90 -19.09
N PRO A 87 8.17 13.87 -19.48
CA PRO A 87 6.72 13.88 -19.34
C PRO A 87 6.31 14.17 -17.90
N VAL A 88 5.31 15.03 -17.69
CA VAL A 88 4.74 15.32 -16.36
C VAL A 88 4.11 14.06 -15.76
N LEU A 89 3.43 13.26 -16.59
CA LEU A 89 2.94 11.96 -16.16
C LEU A 89 4.11 11.00 -15.88
N GLY A 90 4.16 10.44 -14.67
CA GLY A 90 5.23 9.60 -14.17
C GLY A 90 6.47 10.36 -13.70
N ILE A 91 6.43 11.69 -13.68
CA ILE A 91 7.56 12.50 -13.19
C ILE A 91 7.68 12.37 -11.68
N SER A 92 8.93 12.22 -11.22
CA SER A 92 9.31 12.21 -9.81
C SER A 92 9.30 13.64 -9.29
N PHE A 93 8.16 14.12 -8.78
CA PHE A 93 8.06 15.53 -8.34
C PHE A 93 8.30 15.70 -6.85
N ILE A 94 8.07 14.68 -6.01
CA ILE A 94 8.51 14.64 -4.61
C ILE A 94 9.71 13.72 -4.48
N ARG A 95 10.78 14.18 -3.81
CA ARG A 95 12.02 13.41 -3.63
C ARG A 95 12.59 13.54 -2.23
N ASN A 96 13.43 12.58 -1.85
CA ASN A 96 14.26 12.55 -0.64
C ASN A 96 13.48 12.66 0.66
N MET A 97 12.24 12.18 0.68
CA MET A 97 11.38 12.38 1.82
C MET A 97 11.61 11.28 2.86
N GLN A 98 12.22 11.62 4.00
CA GLN A 98 12.69 10.65 4.99
C GLN A 98 11.63 10.37 6.05
N GLN A 99 11.27 9.11 6.25
CA GLN A 99 10.25 8.73 7.22
C GLN A 99 10.74 8.85 8.68
N GLN A 100 9.90 9.43 9.52
CA GLN A 100 10.03 9.55 10.98
C GLN A 100 8.67 9.28 11.63
N GLY A 101 8.31 7.99 11.74
CA GLY A 101 6.98 7.56 12.16
C GLY A 101 5.91 7.98 11.15
N LEU A 102 4.97 8.84 11.59
CA LEU A 102 3.93 9.41 10.72
C LEU A 102 4.37 10.70 10.01
N LYS A 103 5.55 11.23 10.32
CA LYS A 103 6.11 12.43 9.68
C LYS A 103 7.15 12.06 8.64
N TYR A 104 7.32 12.92 7.66
CA TYR A 104 8.22 12.73 6.55
C TYR A 104 8.92 14.05 6.28
N GLU A 105 10.25 14.09 6.40
CA GLU A 105 11.03 15.33 6.48
C GLU A 105 12.18 15.35 5.46
N ASN A 106 12.86 16.48 5.34
CA ASN A 106 14.05 16.68 4.49
C ASN A 106 13.84 16.48 2.98
N GLY A 107 12.58 16.35 2.54
CA GLY A 107 12.25 16.18 1.15
C GLY A 107 12.20 17.50 0.38
N ASN A 108 11.93 17.37 -0.92
CA ASN A 108 11.62 18.49 -1.80
C ASN A 108 10.47 18.15 -2.72
N ILE A 109 9.82 19.19 -3.24
CA ILE A 109 8.72 19.10 -4.20
C ILE A 109 8.99 20.05 -5.37
N LEU A 110 8.90 19.53 -6.59
CA LEU A 110 8.96 20.28 -7.83
C LEU A 110 7.54 20.69 -8.25
N ASP A 111 7.37 21.94 -8.68
CA ASP A 111 6.19 22.33 -9.47
C ASP A 111 6.55 22.30 -10.97
N PRO A 112 6.00 21.36 -11.76
CA PRO A 112 6.32 21.27 -13.18
C PRO A 112 5.88 22.49 -14.01
N ARG A 113 4.94 23.29 -13.49
CA ARG A 113 4.36 24.44 -14.20
C ARG A 113 5.28 25.65 -14.20
N ASP A 114 6.18 25.76 -13.23
CA ASP A 114 7.18 26.83 -13.15
C ASP A 114 8.63 26.33 -13.05
N GLY A 115 8.83 25.01 -12.91
CA GLY A 115 10.13 24.36 -12.85
C GLY A 115 10.86 24.52 -11.51
N LYS A 116 10.21 25.11 -10.50
CA LYS A 116 10.86 25.42 -9.22
C LYS A 116 10.76 24.27 -8.25
N VAL A 117 11.82 24.10 -7.46
CA VAL A 117 11.93 23.08 -6.42
C VAL A 117 11.86 23.75 -5.05
N TYR A 118 10.92 23.30 -4.24
CA TYR A 118 10.68 23.79 -2.89
C TYR A 118 11.10 22.74 -1.85
N LYS A 119 11.48 23.17 -0.66
CA LYS A 119 11.60 22.23 0.47
C LYS A 119 10.21 21.71 0.82
N ALA A 120 10.15 20.45 1.22
CA ALA A 120 8.88 19.80 1.53
C ALA A 120 8.97 18.96 2.80
N LYS A 121 7.83 18.85 3.47
CA LYS A 121 7.58 17.88 4.54
C LYS A 121 6.15 17.35 4.44
N MET A 122 5.89 16.18 4.99
CA MET A 122 4.56 15.57 4.98
C MET A 122 4.23 14.91 6.31
N SER A 123 2.94 14.69 6.54
CA SER A 123 2.46 13.86 7.64
C SER A 123 1.26 13.03 7.24
N VAL A 124 1.28 11.75 7.62
CA VAL A 124 0.15 10.83 7.46
C VAL A 124 -0.72 10.89 8.71
N SER A 125 -2.04 10.93 8.55
CA SER A 125 -2.97 10.85 9.67
C SER A 125 -2.89 9.50 10.38
N ALA A 126 -3.27 9.44 11.65
CA ALA A 126 -3.21 8.22 12.44
C ALA A 126 -4.07 7.06 11.87
N ASP A 127 -5.11 7.39 11.09
CA ASP A 127 -5.95 6.42 10.39
C ASP A 127 -5.46 6.09 8.96
N GLY A 128 -4.36 6.71 8.51
CA GLY A 128 -3.77 6.49 7.20
C GLY A 128 -4.55 7.07 6.01
N ARG A 129 -5.63 7.83 6.25
CA ARG A 129 -6.53 8.29 5.19
C ARG A 129 -6.19 9.67 4.61
N ALA A 130 -5.42 10.48 5.33
CA ALA A 130 -5.00 11.80 4.90
C ALA A 130 -3.47 11.92 4.89
N LEU A 131 -2.94 12.55 3.85
CA LEU A 131 -1.55 12.96 3.73
C LEU A 131 -1.52 14.48 3.61
N THR A 132 -1.02 15.15 4.63
CA THR A 132 -0.77 16.59 4.57
C THR A 132 0.61 16.80 3.98
N VAL A 133 0.71 17.60 2.92
CA VAL A 133 1.94 17.94 2.20
C VAL A 133 2.18 19.44 2.33
N ARG A 134 3.36 19.84 2.77
CA ARG A 134 3.75 21.24 2.88
C ARG A 134 4.95 21.55 2.00
N GLY A 135 4.78 22.47 1.06
CA GLY A 135 5.87 23.08 0.30
C GLY A 135 6.23 24.47 0.84
N TYR A 136 7.51 24.80 0.94
CA TYR A 136 7.96 26.09 1.50
C TYR A 136 9.31 26.57 0.95
N TRP A 137 9.52 27.89 0.99
CA TRP A 137 10.79 28.55 0.66
C TRP A 137 11.61 28.83 1.92
N GLY A 138 12.76 28.16 2.06
CA GLY A 138 13.68 28.41 3.17
C GLY A 138 13.19 27.84 4.51
N ILE A 139 12.39 28.61 5.27
CA ILE A 139 11.79 28.21 6.55
C ILE A 139 10.36 27.70 6.33
N SER A 140 9.93 26.70 7.12
CA SER A 140 8.61 26.11 6.93
C SER A 140 7.46 27.07 7.22
N LEU A 141 7.68 28.20 7.88
CA LEU A 141 6.60 29.18 8.14
C LEU A 141 6.11 29.87 6.84
N LEU A 142 6.94 29.96 5.81
CA LEU A 142 6.63 30.61 4.53
C LEU A 142 6.31 29.55 3.46
N GLY A 143 5.15 28.92 3.60
CA GLY A 143 4.71 27.84 2.72
C GLY A 143 3.21 27.61 2.75
N LYS A 144 2.74 26.64 1.96
CA LYS A 144 1.34 26.24 1.87
C LYS A 144 1.20 24.76 2.19
N ASP A 145 0.11 24.44 2.87
CA ASP A 145 -0.30 23.07 3.14
C ASP A 145 -1.36 22.65 2.12
N GLU A 146 -1.27 21.42 1.68
CA GLU A 146 -2.31 20.72 0.94
C GLU A 146 -2.63 19.41 1.65
N THR A 147 -3.89 18.99 1.63
CA THR A 147 -4.31 17.68 2.16
C THR A 147 -4.75 16.81 1.00
N TRP A 148 -4.13 15.64 0.88
CA TRP A 148 -4.48 14.62 -0.10
C TRP A 148 -5.12 13.44 0.60
N TYR A 149 -6.00 12.74 -0.12
CA TYR A 149 -6.80 11.64 0.42
C TYR A 149 -6.39 10.31 -0.18
N ARG A 150 -6.25 9.29 0.66
CA ARG A 150 -5.83 7.96 0.20
C ARG A 150 -6.88 7.34 -0.73
N LEU A 151 -6.43 6.79 -1.84
CA LEU A 151 -7.25 6.00 -2.75
C LEU A 151 -7.14 4.51 -2.42
N PRO A 152 -8.18 3.71 -2.73
CA PRO A 152 -8.10 2.26 -2.65
C PRO A 152 -7.04 1.70 -3.61
N ASP A 153 -6.32 0.66 -3.20
CA ASP A 153 -5.24 0.04 -4.00
C ASP A 153 -5.74 -0.48 -5.35
N ALA A 154 -7.02 -0.85 -5.47
CA ALA A 154 -7.63 -1.24 -6.75
C ALA A 154 -7.51 -0.16 -7.84
N GLN A 155 -7.37 1.12 -7.47
CA GLN A 155 -7.19 2.23 -8.40
C GLN A 155 -5.82 2.22 -9.10
N LEU A 156 -4.83 1.48 -8.56
CA LEU A 156 -3.53 1.28 -9.23
C LEU A 156 -3.70 0.63 -10.62
N ALA A 157 -4.74 -0.18 -10.81
CA ALA A 157 -5.05 -0.81 -12.11
C ALA A 157 -5.49 0.21 -13.19
N LEU A 158 -5.87 1.43 -12.79
CA LEU A 158 -6.27 2.49 -13.72
C LEU A 158 -5.12 3.41 -14.15
N LEU A 159 -3.91 3.17 -13.65
CA LEU A 159 -2.74 3.98 -13.97
C LEU A 159 -2.26 3.69 -15.40
N ASP A 160 -1.68 4.72 -16.03
CA ASP A 160 -1.09 4.59 -17.36
C ASP A 160 0.05 3.54 -17.35
N PRO A 161 0.14 2.67 -18.37
CA PRO A 161 1.18 1.63 -18.47
C PRO A 161 2.61 2.16 -18.32
N ARG A 162 2.88 3.41 -18.71
CA ARG A 162 4.20 4.03 -18.56
C ARG A 162 4.55 4.29 -17.10
N VAL A 163 3.56 4.68 -16.30
CA VAL A 163 3.73 4.88 -14.86
C VAL A 163 3.94 3.53 -14.17
N THR A 164 3.12 2.53 -14.51
CA THR A 164 3.23 1.21 -13.88
C THR A 164 4.52 0.48 -14.27
N ALA A 165 4.95 0.56 -15.53
CA ALA A 165 6.23 0.00 -15.96
C ALA A 165 7.43 0.62 -15.22
N LYS A 166 7.38 1.93 -14.95
CA LYS A 166 8.44 2.64 -14.24
C LYS A 166 8.50 2.30 -12.74
N TYR A 167 7.36 2.28 -12.07
CA TYR A 167 7.30 2.18 -10.60
C TYR A 167 6.98 0.78 -10.07
N PHE A 168 6.49 -0.13 -10.91
CA PHE A 168 6.20 -1.52 -10.58
C PHE A 168 6.78 -2.50 -11.61
N PRO A 169 8.09 -2.43 -11.92
CA PRO A 169 8.68 -3.23 -12.99
C PRO A 169 8.50 -4.74 -12.76
N ASN A 170 8.55 -5.19 -11.49
CA ASN A 170 8.45 -6.59 -11.12
C ASN A 170 7.00 -7.14 -11.05
N GLN A 171 5.97 -6.28 -11.12
CA GLN A 171 4.57 -6.72 -11.12
C GLN A 171 4.04 -7.02 -12.53
N THR A 172 4.72 -6.54 -13.57
CA THR A 172 4.35 -6.79 -14.98
C THR A 172 4.58 -8.23 -15.43
N VAL A 173 5.36 -9.02 -14.67
CA VAL A 173 5.65 -10.43 -14.97
C VAL A 173 4.54 -11.38 -14.49
N ALA A 174 3.69 -10.96 -13.55
CA ALA A 174 2.64 -11.81 -12.97
C ALA A 174 1.37 -11.95 -13.85
N THR A 175 1.21 -11.14 -14.90
CA THR A 175 -0.02 -11.10 -15.72
C THR A 175 -0.01 -12.06 -16.92
N LYS A 176 1.04 -12.88 -17.12
CA LYS A 176 1.11 -13.86 -18.22
C LYS A 176 0.63 -15.27 -17.86
N GLN A 177 0.11 -15.49 -16.65
CA GLN A 177 -0.47 -16.77 -16.27
C GLN A 177 -2.00 -16.69 -16.35
N PRO A 178 -2.66 -17.38 -17.31
CA PRO A 178 -4.11 -17.52 -17.32
C PRO A 178 -4.57 -18.17 -16.00
N PRO A 179 -5.78 -17.88 -15.50
CA PRO A 179 -6.33 -18.62 -14.38
C PRO A 179 -6.52 -20.07 -14.81
N THR A 180 -5.61 -20.95 -14.39
CA THR A 180 -5.79 -22.40 -14.49
C THR A 180 -6.90 -22.79 -13.53
N VAL A 181 -8.09 -23.00 -14.07
CA VAL A 181 -9.16 -23.76 -13.43
C VAL A 181 -8.66 -25.21 -13.32
N GLY A 182 -8.16 -25.56 -12.14
CA GLY A 182 -7.69 -26.91 -11.80
C GLY A 182 -8.49 -27.45 -10.64
N SER A 183 -9.54 -28.21 -10.99
CA SER A 183 -10.35 -29.04 -10.09
C SER A 183 -9.47 -29.95 -9.23
N GLY A 184 -9.65 -29.90 -7.91
CA GLY A 184 -8.95 -30.74 -6.94
C GLY A 184 -9.88 -31.11 -5.79
N SER A 185 -10.54 -32.25 -5.95
CA SER A 185 -11.52 -32.86 -5.06
C SER A 185 -11.03 -33.02 -3.61
N ALA A 186 -11.76 -32.45 -2.65
CA ALA A 186 -11.65 -32.82 -1.24
C ALA A 186 -13.04 -33.23 -0.72
N LYS A 187 -13.24 -34.55 -0.67
CA LYS A 187 -14.39 -35.23 -0.07
C LYS A 187 -14.43 -34.96 1.44
N PRO A 188 -15.54 -34.49 2.03
CA PRO A 188 -15.72 -34.57 3.47
C PRO A 188 -16.75 -35.65 3.82
N GLN A 189 -16.35 -36.60 4.65
CA GLN A 189 -17.25 -37.35 5.53
C GLN A 189 -16.49 -37.66 6.83
N PRO A 190 -17.18 -37.89 7.96
CA PRO A 190 -18.59 -37.60 8.29
C PRO A 190 -18.77 -36.89 9.65
N VAL A 191 -19.86 -36.15 9.83
CA VAL A 191 -20.33 -35.79 11.18
C VAL A 191 -21.77 -36.26 11.36
N ARG A 192 -22.01 -36.83 12.54
CA ARG A 192 -23.12 -37.69 12.94
C ARG A 192 -24.45 -36.97 13.20
N LYS A 193 -25.53 -37.69 12.83
CA LYS A 193 -26.84 -37.89 13.48
C LYS A 193 -27.69 -36.68 13.94
N ALA A 194 -28.88 -36.59 13.35
CA ALA A 194 -30.15 -36.54 14.10
C ALA A 194 -31.23 -37.26 13.28
N SER A 195 -31.91 -38.23 13.91
CA SER A 195 -32.99 -39.02 13.32
C SER A 195 -34.32 -38.51 13.89
N THR A 196 -35.20 -38.03 13.02
CA THR A 196 -36.61 -37.77 13.33
C THR A 196 -37.46 -38.27 12.17
N ALA A 197 -38.20 -39.36 12.39
CA ALA A 197 -39.36 -39.80 11.64
C ALA A 197 -40.30 -40.43 12.67
N ALA A 198 -41.45 -39.84 13.01
CA ALA A 198 -42.68 -39.84 12.22
C ALA A 198 -43.14 -41.27 11.89
N VAL A 199 -43.95 -41.85 12.80
CA VAL A 199 -44.71 -43.08 12.58
C VAL A 199 -46.12 -42.67 12.14
N GLN A 200 -46.54 -43.23 11.00
CA GLN A 200 -47.82 -43.02 10.35
C GLN A 200 -48.83 -44.11 10.76
N GLN A 201 -50.10 -43.76 10.63
CA GLN A 201 -51.35 -44.45 11.02
C GLN A 201 -51.54 -45.90 10.55
N SER A 202 -52.26 -46.68 11.35
CA SER A 202 -53.29 -47.69 10.94
C SER A 202 -54.17 -47.99 12.17
N GLN A 203 -55.42 -47.51 12.24
CA GLN A 203 -56.67 -48.21 11.87
C GLN A 203 -56.88 -49.57 12.57
N HIS A 204 -58.03 -49.63 13.27
CA HIS A 204 -58.66 -50.68 14.08
C HIS A 204 -58.21 -50.83 15.54
#